data_AF-A0A4R1WNR5-F1
#
_entry.id   AF-A0A4R1WNR5-F1
#
_cell.length_a   1.000
_cell.length_b   1.000
_cell.length_c   1.000
_cell.angle_alpha   90.00
_cell.angle_beta   90.00
_cell.angle_gamma   90.00
#
_symmetry.space_group_name_H-M   'P 1'
#
loop_
_entity.id
_entity.type
_entity.pdbx_description
1 polymer ?
#
loop_
_entity_poly.entity_id
_entity_poly.type
_entity_poly.pdbx_seq_one_letter_code
_entity_poly.pdbx_strand_id
1 'polypeptide(L)' 'MSTDTGRTRSGVEVDARGWPILHSADEPCDGTHPLTGRTCDRGYHQGYHRDDTGAEWLDE' A
#
# COMPACT_ATOMS: atom_id res chain seq x y z
N MET A 1 -19.42 -19.74 -5.45
CA MET A 1 -18.16 -19.32 -4.82
C MET A 1 -18.21 -17.80 -4.76
N SER A 2 -18.57 -17.24 -3.61
CA SER A 2 -18.80 -15.80 -3.46
C SER A 2 -17.45 -15.09 -3.40
N THR A 3 -17.10 -14.34 -4.43
CA THR A 3 -16.01 -13.36 -4.34
C THR A 3 -16.59 -12.10 -3.71
N ASP A 4 -16.37 -11.95 -2.40
CA ASP A 4 -16.62 -10.72 -1.65
C ASP A 4 -15.64 -9.66 -2.17
N THR A 5 -16.03 -9.00 -3.26
CA THR A 5 -15.22 -7.96 -3.90
C THR A 5 -15.44 -6.66 -3.13
N GLY A 6 -14.40 -6.22 -2.41
CA GLY A 6 -14.08 -4.82 -2.16
C GLY A 6 -15.10 -4.01 -1.38
N ARG A 7 -14.95 -3.95 -0.05
CA ARG A 7 -15.65 -2.98 0.78
C ARG A 7 -15.01 -1.60 0.60
N THR A 8 -15.57 -0.76 -0.27
CA THR A 8 -15.11 0.61 -0.52
C THR A 8 -15.40 1.50 0.69
N ARG A 9 -14.37 1.80 1.50
CA ARG A 9 -14.36 3.07 2.24
C ARG A 9 -13.71 4.09 1.30
N SER A 10 -14.49 5.06 0.82
CA SER A 10 -13.98 6.21 0.05
C SER A 10 -13.51 5.97 -1.40
N GLY A 11 -13.88 4.86 -2.04
CA GLY A 11 -13.56 4.60 -3.47
C GLY A 11 -12.17 4.04 -3.74
N VAL A 12 -11.39 3.76 -2.70
CA VAL A 12 -10.12 3.02 -2.79
C VAL A 12 -10.43 1.51 -2.71
N GLU A 13 -9.91 0.74 -3.66
CA GLU A 13 -10.00 -0.72 -3.62
C GLU A 13 -9.10 -1.25 -2.51
N VAL A 14 -9.63 -2.12 -1.64
CA VAL A 14 -8.90 -2.65 -0.50
C VAL A 14 -8.87 -4.18 -0.51
N ASP A 15 -7.78 -4.75 0.01
CA ASP A 15 -7.60 -6.19 0.17
C ASP A 15 -8.41 -6.75 1.36
N ALA A 16 -8.29 -8.05 1.63
CA ALA A 16 -8.98 -8.71 2.75
C ALA A 16 -8.54 -8.18 4.14
N ARG A 17 -7.40 -7.49 4.24
CA ARG A 17 -6.91 -6.82 5.45
C ARG A 17 -7.49 -5.40 5.58
N GLY A 18 -8.22 -4.92 4.56
CA GLY A 18 -8.74 -3.56 4.48
C GLY A 18 -7.68 -2.54 4.08
N TRP A 19 -6.55 -2.99 3.53
CA TRP A 19 -5.47 -2.12 3.07
C TRP A 19 -5.64 -1.79 1.59
N PRO A 20 -5.25 -0.59 1.14
CA PRO A 20 -5.26 -0.25 -0.29
C PRO A 20 -4.55 -1.33 -1.11
N ILE A 21 -5.21 -1.80 -2.17
CA ILE A 21 -4.60 -2.73 -3.12
C ILE A 21 -3.44 -2.01 -3.81
N LEU A 22 -2.38 -2.78 -4.10
CA LEU A 22 -1.24 -2.25 -4.83
C LEU A 22 -1.57 -2.09 -6.32
N HIS A 23 -1.28 -0.91 -6.84
CA HIS A 23 -1.35 -0.61 -8.27
C HIS A 23 -0.01 -0.06 -8.74
N SER A 24 0.30 -0.24 -10.03
CA SER A 24 1.44 0.42 -10.66
C SER A 24 1.24 1.93 -10.71
N ALA A 25 2.32 2.70 -10.59
CA ALA A 25 2.31 4.16 -10.67
C ALA A 25 3.25 4.68 -11.75
N ASP A 26 3.01 5.90 -12.21
CA ASP A 26 3.88 6.59 -13.19
C ASP A 26 5.13 7.21 -12.52
N GLU A 27 5.06 7.52 -11.23
CA GLU A 27 6.16 8.05 -10.42
C GLU A 27 6.67 7.00 -9.41
N PRO A 28 7.97 7.05 -9.04
CA PRO A 28 8.49 6.17 -8.01
C PRO A 28 7.87 6.53 -6.66
N CYS A 29 7.61 5.51 -5.85
CA CYS A 29 7.19 5.70 -4.47
C CYS A 29 8.28 6.41 -3.67
N ASP A 30 7.88 7.49 -3.00
CA ASP A 30 8.69 8.29 -2.09
C ASP A 30 8.31 8.04 -0.61
N GLY A 31 7.46 7.04 -0.35
CA GLY A 31 6.96 6.69 0.97
C GLY A 31 8.07 6.43 1.97
N THR A 32 8.00 7.09 3.12
CA THR A 32 8.95 6.94 4.23
C THR A 32 8.22 6.43 5.48
N HIS A 33 8.73 5.38 6.10
CA HIS A 33 8.13 4.77 7.27
C HIS A 33 8.15 5.75 8.45
N PRO A 34 6.99 6.11 9.03
CA PRO A 34 6.89 7.22 9.99
C PRO A 34 7.67 6.99 11.29
N LEU A 35 7.75 5.73 11.75
CA LEU A 35 8.46 5.39 12.99
C LEU A 35 9.98 5.20 12.83
N THR A 36 10.45 4.78 11.65
CA THR A 36 11.84 4.32 11.46
C THR A 36 12.62 5.17 10.46
N GLY A 37 11.94 6.00 9.67
CA GLY A 37 12.54 6.80 8.60
C GLY A 37 13.02 5.97 7.40
N ARG A 38 12.67 4.67 7.33
CA ARG A 38 13.08 3.79 6.21
C ARG A 38 12.28 4.10 4.95
N THR A 39 12.92 4.07 3.80
CA THR A 39 12.29 4.31 2.50
C THR A 39 11.59 3.07 1.98
N CYS A 40 10.48 3.26 1.26
CA CYS A 40 9.82 2.18 0.54
C CYS A 40 10.74 1.59 -0.54
N ASP A 41 10.78 0.25 -0.64
CA ASP A 41 11.67 -0.48 -1.54
C ASP A 41 10.96 -1.02 -2.80
N ARG A 42 9.63 -0.82 -2.91
CA ARG A 42 8.80 -1.37 -4.00
C ARG A 42 8.90 -0.61 -5.34
N GLY A 43 9.53 0.57 -5.36
CA GLY A 43 9.69 1.37 -6.59
C GLY A 43 8.38 2.02 -7.04
N TYR A 44 7.93 1.78 -8.27
CA TYR A 44 6.80 2.49 -8.90
C TYR A 44 5.45 1.88 -8.54
N HIS A 45 4.85 2.32 -7.42
CA HIS A 45 3.54 1.82 -7.00
C HIS A 45 2.70 2.88 -6.26
N GLN A 46 1.40 2.61 -6.17
CA GLN A 46 0.43 3.25 -5.28
C GLN A 46 -0.17 2.19 -4.35
N GLY A 47 -0.51 2.58 -3.13
CA GLY A 47 -1.08 1.70 -2.10
C GLY A 47 -0.21 1.65 -0.85
N TYR A 48 -0.12 0.48 -0.20
CA TYR A 48 0.70 0.34 1.00
C TYR A 48 2.20 0.25 0.68
N HIS A 49 3.02 0.66 1.63
CA HIS A 49 4.48 0.69 1.54
C HIS A 49 5.11 -0.55 2.15
N ARG A 50 6.34 -0.84 1.74
CA ARG A 50 7.15 -1.90 2.34
C ARG A 50 8.63 -1.54 2.30
N ASP A 51 9.38 -1.98 3.30
CA ASP A 51 10.85 -1.86 3.32
C ASP A 51 11.56 -3.22 3.17
N ASP A 52 12.89 -3.14 3.10
CA ASP A 52 13.80 -4.28 2.95
C ASP A 52 13.75 -5.28 4.12
N THR A 53 13.23 -4.86 5.28
CA THR A 53 13.01 -5.72 6.45
C THR A 53 11.68 -6.47 6.39
N GLY A 54 10.79 -6.08 5.48
CA GLY A 54 9.44 -6.59 5.36
C GLY A 54 8.41 -5.86 6.21
N ALA A 55 8.77 -4.73 6.83
CA ALA A 55 7.79 -3.89 7.52
C ALA A 55 6.86 -3.26 6.49
N GLU A 56 5.55 -3.25 6.76
CA GLU A 56 4.53 -2.67 5.88
C GLU A 56 3.77 -1.54 6.60
N TRP A 57 3.45 -0.46 5.90
CA TRP A 57 2.72 0.69 6.45
C TRP A 57 1.85 1.39 5.40
N LEU A 58 0.96 2.28 5.85
CA LEU A 58 0.11 3.11 4.97
C LEU A 58 0.59 4.56 4.99
N ASP A 59 0.23 5.31 3.95
CA ASP A 59 0.21 6.78 4.04
C ASP A 59 -0.73 7.21 5.18
N GLU A 60 -0.32 8.23 5.92
CA GLU A 60 -1.05 8.77 7.08
C GLU A 60 -2.40 9.43 6.73
#